data_AF-A0A520H7F6-F1
#
_entry.id   AF-A0A520H7F6-F1
#
_cell.length_a   1.000
_cell.length_b   1.000
_cell.length_c   1.000
_cell.angle_alpha   90.00
_cell.angle_beta   90.00
_cell.angle_gamma   90.00
#
_symmetry.space_group_name_H-M   'P 1'
#
loop_
_entity.id
_entity.type
_entity.pdbx_description
1 polymer ?
#
loop_
_entity_poly.entity_id
_entity_poly.type
_entity_poly.pdbx_seq_one_letter_code
_entity_poly.pdbx_strand_id
1 'polypeptide(L)' 'PESLCLIPLLATCPEDGVAIDPFCGTGTTNIVANRLGRRSIGIDISQDYLDYARQRALTSV' A
#
# COMPACT_ATOMS: atom_id res chain seq x y z
N PRO A 1 -3.92 8.17 7.76
CA PRO A 1 -3.24 7.44 8.87
C PRO A 1 -3.13 5.96 8.50
N GLU A 2 -2.01 5.29 8.80
CA GLU A 2 -1.83 3.86 8.46
C GLU A 2 -2.89 2.95 9.11
N SER A 3 -3.36 3.32 10.31
CA SER A 3 -4.41 2.61 11.04
C SER A 3 -5.73 2.48 10.27
N LEU A 4 -6.02 3.39 9.34
CA LEU A 4 -7.21 3.32 8.50
C LEU A 4 -7.11 2.24 7.42
N CYS A 5 -5.91 1.92 6.94
CA CYS A 5 -5.69 0.87 5.96
C CYS A 5 -5.63 -0.52 6.61
N LEU A 6 -5.32 -0.60 7.91
CA LEU A 6 -5.17 -1.87 8.64
C LEU A 6 -6.46 -2.69 8.65
N ILE A 7 -7.58 -2.10 9.06
CA ILE A 7 -8.85 -2.82 9.23
C ILE A 7 -9.36 -3.39 7.90
N PRO A 8 -9.44 -2.61 6.79
CA PRO A 8 -9.86 -3.14 5.50
C PRO A 8 -8.95 -4.27 5.02
N LEU A 9 -7.62 -4.12 5.12
CA LEU A 9 -6.67 -5.14 4.67
C LEU A 9 -6.82 -6.45 5.45
N LEU A 10 -6.99 -6.40 6.76
CA LEU A 10 -7.20 -7.60 7.57
C LEU A 10 -8.55 -8.25 7.30
N ALA A 11 -9.59 -7.45 7.05
CA ALA A 11 -10.94 -7.95 6.84
C ALA A 11 -11.17 -8.52 5.43
N THR A 12 -10.49 -8.00 4.40
CA THR A 12 -10.81 -8.29 3.00
C THR A 12 -9.66 -8.84 2.17
N CYS A 13 -8.42 -8.77 2.65
CA CYS A 13 -7.25 -9.29 1.95
C CYS A 13 -6.70 -10.51 2.70
N PRO A 14 -6.79 -11.73 2.14
CA PRO A 14 -6.25 -12.94 2.78
C PRO A 14 -4.71 -12.87 2.88
N GLU A 15 -4.15 -13.75 3.69
CA GLU A 15 -2.70 -14.01 3.69
C GLU A 15 -2.23 -14.36 2.26
N ASP A 16 -1.04 -13.89 1.88
CA ASP A 16 -0.48 -13.96 0.51
C ASP A 16 -1.32 -13.31 -0.62
N GLY A 17 -2.45 -12.67 -0.26
CA GLY A 17 -3.30 -11.91 -1.14
C GLY A 17 -2.61 -10.67 -1.73
N VAL A 18 -3.26 -10.08 -2.74
CA VAL A 18 -2.81 -8.85 -3.41
C VAL A 18 -3.85 -7.76 -3.18
N ALA A 19 -3.48 -6.67 -2.51
CA ALA A 19 -4.31 -5.48 -2.37
C ALA A 19 -4.06 -4.52 -3.55
N ILE A 20 -5.12 -4.00 -4.17
CA ILE A 20 -5.02 -3.01 -5.24
C ILE A 20 -5.59 -1.69 -4.75
N ASP A 21 -4.78 -0.63 -4.84
CA ASP A 21 -5.20 0.73 -4.54
C ASP A 21 -5.10 1.59 -5.82
N PRO A 22 -6.23 1.92 -6.47
CA PRO A 22 -6.24 2.64 -7.74
C PRO A 22 -5.92 4.15 -7.59
N PHE A 23 -5.81 4.65 -6.36
CA PHE A 23 -5.50 6.06 -6.04
C PHE A 23 -4.50 6.12 -4.89
N CYS A 24 -3.36 5.46 -5.06
CA CYS A 24 -2.46 5.17 -3.94
C CYS A 24 -1.82 6.42 -3.32
N GLY A 25 -1.74 7.53 -4.07
CA GLY A 25 -1.09 8.77 -3.63
C GLY A 25 0.29 8.47 -3.06
N THR A 26 0.49 8.80 -1.79
CA THR A 26 1.76 8.58 -1.07
C THR A 26 2.06 7.11 -0.70
N GLY A 27 1.23 6.15 -1.11
CA GLY A 27 1.48 4.71 -0.97
C GLY A 27 1.13 4.11 0.40
N THR A 28 0.24 4.73 1.17
CA THR A 28 -0.07 4.27 2.55
C THR A 28 -0.63 2.85 2.57
N THR A 29 -1.54 2.51 1.65
CA THR A 29 -2.09 1.15 1.52
C THR A 29 -0.99 0.13 1.21
N ASN A 30 -0.05 0.48 0.34
CA ASN A 30 1.06 -0.40 -0.05
C ASN A 30 1.99 -0.72 1.12
N ILE A 31 2.32 0.29 1.92
CA ILE A 31 3.19 0.14 3.10
C ILE A 31 2.52 -0.76 4.15
N VAL A 32 1.24 -0.52 4.44
CA VAL A 32 0.51 -1.33 5.42
C VAL A 32 0.34 -2.77 4.92
N ALA A 33 0.03 -2.97 3.63
CA ALA A 33 -0.03 -4.30 3.04
C ALA A 33 1.31 -5.04 3.18
N ASN A 34 2.43 -4.38 2.84
CA ASN A 34 3.77 -4.95 2.98
C ASN A 34 4.08 -5.38 4.42
N ARG A 35 3.81 -4.51 5.41
CA ARG A 35 4.02 -4.82 6.84
C ARG A 35 3.15 -5.97 7.35
N LEU A 36 2.00 -6.18 6.72
CA LEU A 36 1.08 -7.29 7.02
C LEU A 36 1.42 -8.56 6.22
N GLY A 37 2.57 -8.63 5.55
CA GLY A 37 2.99 -9.78 4.73
C GLY A 37 2.14 -9.98 3.46
N ARG A 38 1.44 -8.95 2.99
CA ARG A 38 0.59 -9.00 1.80
C ARG A 38 1.26 -8.29 0.63
N ARG A 39 1.00 -8.76 -0.58
CA ARG A 39 1.42 -8.07 -1.80
C ARG A 39 0.49 -6.89 -2.07
N SER A 40 0.96 -5.90 -2.82
CA SER A 40 0.11 -4.78 -3.24
C SER A 40 0.48 -4.21 -4.59
N ILE A 41 -0.49 -3.58 -5.24
CA ILE A 41 -0.34 -2.80 -6.48
C ILE A 41 -0.95 -1.42 -6.22
N GLY A 42 -0.13 -0.38 -6.30
CA GLY A 42 -0.58 1.01 -6.21
C GLY A 42 -0.60 1.64 -7.60
N ILE A 43 -1.68 2.36 -7.92
CA ILE A 43 -1.82 3.13 -9.14
C ILE A 43 -2.13 4.58 -8.74
N ASP A 44 -1.49 5.52 -9.39
CA ASP A 44 -1.81 6.94 -9.28
C ASP A 44 -1.49 7.61 -10.62
N ILE A 45 -2.18 8.71 -10.92
CA ILE A 45 -1.93 9.49 -12.13
C ILE A 45 -0.70 10.40 -11.99
N SER A 46 -0.35 10.78 -10.76
CA SER A 46 0.77 11.66 -10.48
C SER A 46 2.07 10.86 -10.39
N GLN A 47 2.99 11.13 -11.32
CA GLN A 47 4.32 10.54 -11.30
C GLN A 47 5.08 10.89 -10.02
N ASP A 48 4.94 12.13 -9.52
CA ASP A 48 5.58 12.58 -8.28
C ASP A 48 5.09 11.77 -7.07
N TYR A 49 3.80 11.45 -7.01
CA TYR A 49 3.26 10.60 -5.95
C TYR A 49 3.73 9.16 -6.07
N LEU A 50 3.80 8.61 -7.29
CA LEU A 50 4.35 7.28 -7.52
C LEU A 50 5.81 7.17 -7.09
N ASP A 51 6.63 8.17 -7.39
CA ASP A 51 8.05 8.17 -7.02
C ASP A 51 8.22 8.30 -5.51
N TYR A 52 7.44 9.16 -4.86
CA TYR A 52 7.41 9.26 -3.40
C TYR A 52 6.94 7.96 -2.73
N ALA A 53 5.87 7.34 -3.25
CA ALA A 53 5.34 6.06 -2.76
C ALA A 53 6.37 4.93 -2.89
N ARG A 54 7.08 4.85 -4.03
CA ARG A 54 8.17 3.88 -4.25
C ARG A 54 9.30 4.08 -3.25
N GLN A 55 9.75 5.32 -3.04
CA GLN A 55 10.81 5.61 -2.09
C GLN A 55 10.41 5.20 -0.66
N ARG A 56 9.17 5.49 -0.24
CA ARG A 56 8.64 5.06 1.06
C ARG A 56 8.55 3.54 1.18
N ALA A 57 8.13 2.84 0.12
CA ALA A 57 8.02 1.39 0.11
C ALA A 57 9.39 0.71 0.27
N LEU A 58 10.44 1.23 -0.38
CA LEU A 58 11.81 0.68 -0.30
C LEU A 58 12.50 0.92 1.05
N THR A 59 12.09 1.97 1.79
CA THR A 59 12.69 2.32 3.10
C THR A 59 11.99 1.61 4.27
N SER A 60 10.78 1.11 4.05
CA SER A 60 9.98 0.43 5.07
C SER A 60 10.38 -1.05 5.17
N VAL A 61 11.56 -1.31 5.73
CA VAL A 61 12.00 -2.64 6.19
C VAL A 61 11.73 -2.75 7.70
#